data_AF-A0A6L7CGX0-F1
#
_entry.id   AF-A0A6L7CGX0-F1
#
_cell.length_a   1.000
_cell.length_b   1.000
_cell.length_c   1.000
_cell.angle_alpha   90.00
_cell.angle_beta   90.00
_cell.angle_gamma   90.00
#
_symmetry.space_group_name_H-M   'P 1'
#
loop_
_entity.id
_entity.type
_entity.pdbx_description
1 polymer ?
#
loop_
_entity_poly.entity_id
_entity_poly.type
_entity_poly.pdbx_seq_one_letter_code
_entity_poly.pdbx_strand_id
1 'polypeptide(L)'
;MTRTNLITGFLGSGKTTSILHLLAHKDPNEKWAVLVNEFGEVGIDGALLADSGALLKEIPGGCMCCVNGLPMQVGLNTLLRQGKPDRLLIEPT
;
A
#
# COMPACT_ATOMS: atom_id res chain seq x y z
N MET A 1 -18.00 3.05 3.13
CA MET A 1 -17.48 2.05 2.17
C MET A 1 -16.13 2.55 1.70
N THR A 2 -15.05 1.81 1.92
CA THR A 2 -13.69 2.23 1.53
C THR A 2 -13.52 2.08 0.02
N ARG A 3 -13.08 3.14 -0.68
CA ARG A 3 -12.74 3.06 -2.12
C ARG A 3 -11.39 2.36 -2.26
N THR A 4 -11.28 1.37 -3.14
CA THR A 4 -10.03 0.61 -3.33
C THR A 4 -9.51 0.78 -4.74
N ASN A 5 -8.21 1.06 -4.88
CA ASN A 5 -7.53 1.17 -6.16
C ASN A 5 -6.34 0.21 -6.18
N LEU A 6 -6.24 -0.57 -7.25
CA LEU A 6 -5.10 -1.45 -7.50
C LEU A 6 -4.16 -0.78 -8.50
N ILE A 7 -2.92 -0.54 -8.10
CA ILE A 7 -1.91 0.11 -8.92
C ILE A 7 -0.89 -0.96 -9.32
N THR A 8 -1.00 -1.43 -10.57
CA THR A 8 -0.21 -2.53 -11.11
C THR A 8 0.61 -2.08 -12.32
N GLY A 9 1.67 -2.82 -12.63
CA GLY A 9 2.63 -2.51 -13.68
C GLY A 9 3.97 -3.18 -13.43
N PHE A 10 4.80 -3.27 -14.48
CA PHE A 10 6.13 -3.89 -14.40
C PHE A 10 7.04 -3.21 -13.36
N LEU A 11 8.09 -3.91 -12.92
CA LEU A 11 9.13 -3.31 -12.06
C LEU A 11 9.73 -2.08 -12.76
N GLY A 12 9.87 -0.98 -12.01
CA GLY A 12 10.41 0.28 -12.56
C GLY A 12 9.42 1.12 -13.37
N SER A 13 8.14 0.75 -13.49
CA SER A 13 7.14 1.53 -14.25
C SER A 13 6.65 2.81 -13.53
N GLY A 14 7.24 3.19 -12.40
CA GLY A 14 6.87 4.39 -11.64
C GLY A 14 5.65 4.26 -10.72
N LYS A 15 5.32 3.04 -10.26
CA LYS A 15 4.18 2.78 -9.37
C LYS A 15 4.28 3.54 -8.03
N THR A 16 5.36 3.33 -7.27
CA THR A 16 5.62 4.04 -6.00
C THR A 16 5.58 5.56 -6.19
N THR A 17 6.22 6.07 -7.25
CA THR A 17 6.21 7.52 -7.58
C THR A 17 4.80 8.04 -7.82
N SER A 18 3.94 7.27 -8.50
CA SER A 18 2.55 7.64 -8.73
C SER A 18 1.74 7.65 -7.44
N ILE A 19 1.98 6.68 -6.54
CA ILE A 19 1.33 6.65 -5.22
C ILE A 19 1.72 7.88 -4.39
N LEU A 20 3.01 8.20 -4.33
CA LEU A 20 3.49 9.40 -3.62
C LEU A 20 2.86 10.68 -4.19
N HIS A 21 2.77 10.79 -5.51
CA HIS A 21 2.11 11.91 -6.16
C HIS A 21 0.63 12.01 -5.78
N LEU A 22 -0.10 10.89 -5.76
CA LEU A 22 -1.50 10.85 -5.35
C LEU A 22 -1.68 11.24 -3.87
N LEU A 23 -0.81 10.76 -2.98
CA LEU A 23 -0.86 11.08 -1.56
C LEU A 23 -0.56 12.56 -1.29
N ALA A 24 0.34 13.17 -2.06
CA ALA A 24 0.65 14.60 -1.95
C ALA A 24 -0.52 15.50 -2.40
N HIS A 25 -1.43 15.00 -3.23
CA HIS A 25 -2.55 15.77 -3.81
C HIS A 25 -3.94 15.30 -3.33
N LYS A 26 -4.01 14.36 -2.39
CA LYS A 26 -5.29 13.89 -1.86
C LYS A 26 -6.02 14.99 -1.09
N ASP A 27 -7.33 14.86 -0.96
CA ASP A 27 -8.10 15.70 -0.02
C ASP A 27 -7.51 15.53 1.40
N PRO A 28 -7.14 16.63 2.09
CA PRO A 28 -6.61 16.56 3.45
C PRO A 28 -7.61 15.94 4.44
N ASN A 29 -8.92 16.00 4.16
CA ASN A 29 -9.97 15.42 5.00
C ASN A 29 -10.18 13.92 4.77
N GLU A 30 -9.67 13.34 3.68
CA GLU A 30 -9.76 11.90 3.44
C GLU A 30 -8.59 11.15 4.10
N LYS A 31 -8.90 10.06 4.80
CA LYS A 31 -7.91 9.16 5.38
C LYS A 31 -7.56 8.06 4.40
N TRP A 32 -6.31 8.06 3.92
CA TRP A 32 -5.84 7.09 2.93
C TRP A 32 -4.93 6.05 3.59
N ALA A 33 -5.00 4.82 3.11
CA ALA A 33 -4.12 3.73 3.47
C ALA A 33 -3.44 3.17 2.22
N VAL A 34 -2.20 2.70 2.39
CA VAL A 34 -1.45 2.04 1.33
C VAL A 34 -0.99 0.67 1.82
N LEU A 35 -1.25 -0.35 0.99
CA LEU A 35 -0.77 -1.71 1.17
C LEU A 35 0.24 -2.00 0.06
N VAL A 36 1.50 -2.18 0.42
CA VAL A 36 2.59 -2.47 -0.53
C VAL A 36 3.12 -3.87 -0.26
N ASN A 37 3.29 -4.64 -1.35
CA ASN A 37 4.03 -5.90 -1.30
C ASN A 37 5.52 -5.60 -1.53
N GLU A 38 6.37 -5.97 -0.59
CA GLU A 38 7.80 -5.70 -0.71
C GLU A 38 8.60 -6.99 -0.98
N PHE A 39 9.48 -6.91 -1.98
CA PHE A 39 10.35 -8.00 -2.40
C PHE A 39 11.77 -7.73 -1.88
N GLY A 40 12.12 -8.27 -0.71
CA GLY A 40 13.44 -8.14 -0.08
C GLY A 40 13.37 -7.72 1.40
N GLU A 41 14.50 -7.82 2.13
CA GLU A 41 14.60 -7.44 3.55
C GLU A 41 14.70 -5.92 3.81
N VAL A 42 14.93 -5.11 2.76
CA VAL A 42 15.16 -3.67 2.89
C VAL A 42 13.91 -2.91 2.47
N GLY A 43 13.26 -2.30 3.46
CA GLY A 43 11.99 -1.55 3.40
C GLY A 43 12.03 -0.20 2.67
N ILE A 44 12.42 -0.15 1.39
CA ILE A 44 12.64 1.10 0.66
C ILE A 44 11.32 1.78 0.32
N ASP A 45 10.35 1.03 -0.21
CA ASP A 45 9.04 1.58 -0.58
C ASP A 45 8.26 1.99 0.67
N GLY A 46 8.42 1.20 1.74
CA GLY A 46 7.94 1.49 3.08
C GLY A 46 8.44 2.83 3.65
N ALA A 47 9.75 3.02 3.65
CA ALA A 47 10.38 4.23 4.17
C ALA A 47 10.00 5.49 3.37
N LEU A 48 9.87 5.39 2.04
CA LEU A 48 9.45 6.50 1.19
C LEU A 48 8.00 6.92 1.46
N LEU A 49 7.12 5.96 1.76
CA LEU A 49 5.70 6.21 2.02
C LEU A 49 5.41 6.58 3.48
N ALA A 50 6.28 6.24 4.43
CA ALA A 50 6.09 6.58 5.84
C ALA A 50 5.96 8.10 6.09
N ASP A 51 6.66 8.91 5.29
CA ASP A 51 6.65 10.38 5.41
C ASP A 51 5.45 11.05 4.73
N SER A 52 4.59 10.28 4.05
CA SER A 52 3.46 10.78 3.27
C SER A 52 2.16 11.00 4.07
N GLY A 53 2.14 10.66 5.37
CA GLY A 53 0.97 10.79 6.23
C GLY A 53 -0.15 9.76 5.99
N ALA A 54 0.09 8.75 5.14
CA ALA A 54 -0.82 7.63 4.94
C ALA A 54 -0.63 6.53 6.00
N LEU A 55 -1.69 5.76 6.26
CA LEU A 55 -1.53 4.51 7.01
C LEU A 55 -0.88 3.46 6.12
N LEU A 56 0.38 3.14 6.41
CA LEU A 56 1.15 2.17 5.66
C LEU A 56 1.11 0.79 6.34
N LYS A 57 0.91 -0.26 5.55
CA LYS A 57 1.18 -1.63 5.98
C LYS A 57 1.99 -2.34 4.92
N GLU A 58 3.15 -2.83 5.33
CA GLU A 58 3.99 -3.71 4.52
C GLU A 58 3.63 -5.18 4.77
N ILE A 59 3.75 -5.97 3.71
CA ILE A 59 3.65 -7.42 3.78
C ILE A 59 5.02 -7.99 3.38
N PRO A 60 5.75 -8.63 4.29
CA PRO A 60 7.08 -9.16 3.99
C PRO A 60 7.00 -10.40 3.08
N GLY A 61 7.83 -10.39 2.02
CA GLY A 61 8.43 -11.56 1.37
C GLY A 61 7.49 -12.60 0.73
N GLY A 62 7.47 -12.63 -0.61
CA GLY A 62 6.80 -13.66 -1.43
C GLY A 62 5.86 -13.03 -2.45
N CYS A 63 5.93 -13.45 -3.72
CA CYS A 63 5.04 -12.88 -4.75
C CYS A 63 3.58 -13.03 -4.31
N MET A 64 2.79 -11.96 -4.44
CA MET A 64 1.34 -11.99 -4.19
C MET A 64 0.64 -13.10 -4.99
N CYS A 65 1.25 -13.56 -6.09
CA CYS A 65 0.78 -14.66 -6.92
C CYS A 65 1.20 -16.08 -6.45
N CYS A 66 2.08 -16.24 -5.46
CA CYS A 66 2.65 -17.56 -5.11
C CYS A 66 2.46 -18.01 -3.64
N VAL A 67 2.56 -17.12 -2.63
CA VAL A 67 2.65 -17.58 -1.21
C VAL A 67 1.92 -16.70 -0.18
N ASN A 68 1.48 -15.48 -0.53
CA ASN A 68 1.16 -14.44 0.48
C ASN A 68 -0.33 -14.13 0.73
N GLY A 69 -1.23 -15.09 0.49
CA GLY A 69 -2.67 -14.89 0.74
C GLY A 69 -2.99 -14.53 2.20
N LEU A 70 -2.43 -15.26 3.17
CA LEU A 70 -2.74 -15.04 4.59
C LEU A 70 -2.11 -13.74 5.15
N PRO A 71 -0.81 -13.44 4.95
CA PRO A 71 -0.23 -12.16 5.35
C PRO A 71 -0.96 -10.96 4.76
N MET A 72 -1.37 -11.04 3.48
CA MET A 72 -2.18 -10.02 2.83
C MET A 72 -3.55 -9.84 3.50
N GLN A 73 -4.27 -10.94 3.75
CA GLN A 73 -5.56 -10.87 4.43
C GLN A 73 -5.45 -10.27 5.83
N VAL A 74 -4.39 -10.58 6.57
CA VAL A 74 -4.14 -10.01 7.91
C VAL A 74 -3.82 -8.51 7.81
N GLY A 75 -2.92 -8.11 6.90
CA GLY A 75 -2.58 -6.71 6.67
C GLY A 75 -3.79 -5.88 6.26
N LEU A 76 -4.57 -6.39 5.30
CA LEU A 76 -5.81 -5.78 4.83
C LEU A 76 -6.85 -5.64 5.95
N ASN A 77 -7.10 -6.72 6.71
CA ASN A 77 -8.03 -6.65 7.84
C ASN A 77 -7.60 -5.64 8.89
N THR A 78 -6.31 -5.54 9.16
CA THR A 78 -5.75 -4.58 10.11
C THR A 78 -5.99 -3.14 9.64
N LEU A 79 -5.66 -2.83 8.38
CA LEU A 79 -5.89 -1.51 7.78
C LEU A 79 -7.38 -1.13 7.78
N LEU A 80 -8.25 -2.06 7.38
CA LEU A 80 -9.69 -1.79 7.31
C LEU A 80 -10.33 -1.61 8.70
N ARG A 81 -9.94 -2.40 9.71
CA ARG A 81 -10.55 -2.36 11.04
C ARG A 81 -10.01 -1.25 11.92
N GLN A 82 -8.69 -1.07 11.95
CA GLN A 82 -8.03 -0.09 12.81
C GLN A 82 -7.94 1.27 12.12
N GLY A 83 -7.61 1.26 10.83
CA GLY A 83 -7.44 2.47 10.04
C GLY A 83 -8.76 3.10 9.62
N LYS A 84 -9.78 2.31 9.29
CA LYS A 84 -11.04 2.78 8.69
C LYS A 84 -10.82 3.83 7.59
N PRO A 85 -9.96 3.55 6.59
CA PRO A 85 -9.63 4.54 5.58
C PRO A 85 -10.83 4.80 4.65
N ASP A 86 -10.92 6.03 4.16
CA ASP A 86 -11.82 6.41 3.08
C ASP A 86 -11.34 5.80 1.74
N ARG A 87 -10.02 5.66 1.57
CA ARG A 87 -9.39 5.06 0.40
C ARG A 87 -8.23 4.12 0.74
N LEU A 88 -8.19 2.98 0.07
CA LEU A 88 -7.08 2.03 0.09
C LEU A 88 -6.40 1.97 -1.29
N LEU A 89 -5.09 2.15 -1.30
CA LEU A 89 -4.23 1.89 -2.46
C LEU A 89 -3.50 0.56 -2.24
N ILE A 90 -3.48 -0.29 -3.26
CA ILE A 90 -2.78 -1.59 -3.21
C ILE A 90 -1.76 -1.62 -4.35
N GLU A 91 -0.50 -1.87 -4.02
CA GLU A 91 0.58 -2.13 -4.98
C GLU A 91 1.05 -3.59 -4.86
N PRO A 92 0.64 -4.46 -5.79
CA PRO A 92 1.05 -5.85 -5.83
C PRO A 92 2.32 -6.01 -6.66
N THR A 93 3.46 -5.51 -6.17
CA THR A 93 4.78 -5.74 -6.81
C THR A 93 5.27 -7.16 -6.59
#